data_AF-A0A2E5UHC2-F1
#
_entry.id   AF-A0A2E5UHC2-F1
#
_cell.length_a   1.000
_cell.length_b   1.000
_cell.length_c   1.000
_cell.angle_alpha   90.00
_cell.angle_beta   90.00
_cell.angle_gamma   90.00
#
_symmetry.space_group_name_H-M   'P 1'
#
loop_
_entity.id
_entity.type
_entity.pdbx_description
1 polymer ?
#
loop_
_entity_poly.entity_id
_entity_poly.type
_entity_poly.pdbx_seq_one_letter_code
_entity_poly.pdbx_strand_id
1 'polypeptide(L)'
;CTGTLTVSTCNAATFDTDLVMYTGNCGKLQQIACNGDDDSCSDYTSRINVSITSGENYLIRLGGWANGDAGEGTLNLYTWNDCTK
;
A
#
# COMPACT_ATOMS: atom_id res chain seq x y z
N CYS A 1 -13.70 11.86 -9.74
CA CYS A 1 -13.79 11.87 -8.27
C CYS A 1 -12.49 11.31 -7.73
N THR A 2 -11.80 12.05 -6.88
CA THR A 2 -10.56 11.63 -6.24
C THR A 2 -10.81 11.34 -4.76
N GLY A 3 -10.16 10.32 -4.23
CA GLY A 3 -10.18 10.00 -2.80
C GLY A 3 -8.83 9.48 -2.34
N THR A 4 -8.60 9.45 -1.04
CA THR A 4 -7.36 8.88 -0.49
C THR A 4 -7.58 7.43 -0.13
N LEU A 5 -6.84 6.52 -0.78
CA LEU A 5 -6.75 5.13 -0.38
C LEU A 5 -5.61 4.97 0.62
N THR A 6 -5.91 4.38 1.76
CA THR A 6 -4.90 3.84 2.67
C THR A 6 -4.74 2.35 2.38
N VAL A 7 -3.49 1.91 2.19
CA VAL A 7 -3.10 0.50 2.11
C VAL A 7 -2.15 0.23 3.27
N SER A 8 -2.43 -0.78 4.11
CA SER A 8 -1.76 -0.94 5.39
C SER A 8 -1.58 -2.40 5.79
N THR A 9 -0.34 -2.78 6.10
CA THR A 9 0.02 -3.96 6.91
C THR A 9 0.36 -3.59 8.36
N CYS A 10 0.43 -2.28 8.65
CA CYS A 10 0.70 -1.72 9.98
C CYS A 10 0.08 -2.50 11.14
N ASN A 11 0.93 -3.02 12.03
CA ASN A 11 0.56 -3.79 13.23
C ASN A 11 -0.32 -5.02 12.95
N ALA A 12 -0.34 -5.49 11.69
CA ALA A 12 -1.21 -6.55 11.20
C ALA A 12 -0.45 -7.59 10.37
N ALA A 13 0.88 -7.54 10.35
CA ALA A 13 1.76 -8.55 9.77
C ALA A 13 2.84 -8.94 10.77
N THR A 14 3.41 -10.13 10.61
CA THR A 14 4.43 -10.70 11.50
C THR A 14 5.85 -10.67 10.93
N PHE A 15 6.06 -9.87 9.88
CA PHE A 15 7.33 -9.72 9.18
C PHE A 15 7.49 -8.27 8.71
N ASP A 16 8.73 -7.90 8.39
CA ASP A 16 9.08 -6.58 7.85
C ASP A 16 8.52 -6.48 6.43
N THR A 17 7.55 -5.59 6.23
CA THR A 17 6.79 -5.52 4.98
C THR A 17 7.25 -4.36 4.11
N ASP A 18 7.10 -4.50 2.79
CA ASP A 18 7.32 -3.44 1.83
C ASP A 18 6.06 -3.25 0.97
N LEU A 19 5.53 -2.03 0.91
CA LEU A 19 4.38 -1.66 0.08
C LEU A 19 4.79 -0.76 -1.07
N VAL A 20 4.35 -1.11 -2.28
CA VAL A 20 4.46 -0.23 -3.47
C VAL A 20 3.15 -0.23 -4.24
N MET A 21 2.70 0.95 -4.67
CA MET A 21 1.53 1.11 -5.52
C MET A 21 1.93 1.67 -6.88
N TYR A 22 1.31 1.15 -7.94
CA TYR A 22 1.56 1.52 -9.33
C TYR A 22 0.29 1.91 -10.07
N THR A 23 0.46 2.72 -11.12
CA THR A 23 -0.50 2.88 -12.21
C THR A 23 0.12 2.43 -13.55
N GLY A 24 -0.66 2.49 -14.63
CA GLY A 24 -0.27 2.04 -15.97
C GLY A 24 -0.54 0.54 -16.19
N ASN A 25 -0.02 0.04 -17.31
CA ASN A 25 -0.26 -1.33 -17.76
C ASN A 25 0.99 -2.21 -17.55
N CYS A 26 0.81 -3.53 -17.64
CA CYS A 26 1.91 -4.48 -17.66
C CYS A 26 2.98 -4.06 -18.70
N GLY A 27 4.23 -3.88 -18.23
CA GLY A 27 5.36 -3.44 -19.06
C GLY A 27 5.67 -1.92 -19.03
N LYS A 28 4.80 -1.09 -18.43
CA LYS A 28 5.02 0.36 -18.23
C LYS A 28 4.50 0.86 -16.88
N LEU A 29 4.67 0.05 -15.83
CA LEU A 29 4.24 0.42 -14.49
C LEU A 29 4.91 1.73 -14.04
N GLN A 30 4.11 2.65 -13.50
CA GLN A 30 4.60 3.89 -12.89
C GLN A 30 4.32 3.80 -11.39
N GLN A 31 5.38 3.84 -10.58
CA GLN A 31 5.25 3.87 -9.12
C GLN A 31 4.63 5.20 -8.69
N ILE A 32 3.55 5.14 -7.92
CA ILE A 32 2.84 6.32 -7.40
C ILE A 32 2.95 6.46 -5.88
N ALA A 33 3.33 5.39 -5.17
CA ALA A 33 3.66 5.44 -3.75
C ALA A 33 4.51 4.22 -3.36
N CYS A 34 5.34 4.37 -2.33
CA CYS A 34 6.04 3.27 -1.67
C CYS A 34 6.28 3.60 -0.20
N ASN A 35 6.30 2.58 0.66
CA ASN A 35 6.81 2.66 2.01
C ASN A 35 7.19 1.26 2.52
N GLY A 36 8.31 1.16 3.23
CA GLY A 36 8.73 -0.07 3.92
C GLY A 36 8.42 -0.01 5.40
N ASP A 37 8.77 1.10 6.05
CA ASP A 37 8.60 1.26 7.49
C ASP A 37 7.79 2.51 7.77
N ASP A 38 6.55 2.35 8.22
CA ASP A 38 5.83 3.49 8.75
C ASP A 38 6.17 3.68 10.23
N ASP A 39 6.69 4.84 10.59
CA ASP A 39 7.13 5.17 11.97
C ASP A 39 6.03 4.98 13.04
N SER A 40 4.75 4.93 12.63
CA SER A 40 3.61 4.69 13.52
C SER A 40 3.26 3.21 13.72
N CYS A 41 4.05 2.31 13.15
CA CYS A 41 3.83 0.88 13.13
C CYS A 41 4.95 0.12 13.86
N SER A 42 4.61 -0.98 14.51
CA SER A 42 5.56 -1.93 15.08
C SER A 42 6.05 -2.91 14.01
N ASP A 43 7.11 -3.63 14.35
CA ASP A 43 7.61 -4.78 13.59
C ASP A 43 7.94 -4.47 12.12
N TYR A 44 8.32 -3.22 11.83
CA TYR A 44 8.71 -2.78 10.47
C TYR A 44 7.57 -3.01 9.46
N THR A 45 6.33 -2.86 9.93
CA THR A 45 5.16 -2.99 9.05
C THR A 45 4.83 -1.65 8.41
N SER A 46 4.30 -1.67 7.19
CA SER A 46 4.15 -0.48 6.36
C SER A 46 2.71 0.01 6.22
N ARG A 47 2.63 1.28 5.83
CA ARG A 47 1.41 1.93 5.38
C ARG A 47 1.74 2.93 4.28
N ILE A 48 0.87 3.03 3.27
CA ILE A 48 0.89 4.09 2.26
C ILE A 48 -0.48 4.77 2.21
N ASN A 49 -0.48 6.08 1.96
CA ASN A 49 -1.67 6.88 1.70
C ASN A 49 -1.53 7.51 0.32
N VAL A 50 -2.47 7.22 -0.58
CA VAL A 50 -2.34 7.57 -2.00
C VAL A 50 -3.64 8.17 -2.52
N SER A 51 -3.55 9.29 -3.22
CA SER A 51 -4.68 9.84 -3.95
C SER A 51 -4.99 8.97 -5.17
N ILE A 52 -6.22 8.45 -5.23
CA ILE A 52 -6.73 7.61 -6.31
C ILE A 52 -7.92 8.28 -6.99
N THR A 53 -8.12 7.97 -8.27
CA THR A 53 -9.28 8.43 -9.05
C THR A 53 -10.24 7.28 -9.27
N SER A 54 -11.53 7.50 -9.01
CA SER A 54 -12.57 6.51 -9.27
C SER A 54 -12.63 6.16 -10.76
N GLY A 55 -12.68 4.86 -11.06
CA GLY A 55 -12.68 4.32 -12.42
C GLY A 55 -11.28 3.96 -12.96
N GLU A 56 -10.21 4.36 -12.28
CA GLU A 56 -8.83 4.01 -12.66
C GLU A 56 -8.41 2.68 -12.03
N ASN A 57 -7.53 1.95 -12.74
CA ASN A 57 -6.94 0.72 -12.25
C ASN A 57 -5.57 1.00 -11.60
N TYR A 58 -5.33 0.35 -10.48
CA TYR A 58 -4.08 0.44 -9.74
C TYR A 58 -3.59 -0.95 -9.36
N LEU A 59 -2.27 -1.10 -9.23
CA LEU A 59 -1.62 -2.34 -8.82
C LEU A 59 -0.91 -2.11 -7.50
N ILE A 60 -1.11 -3.01 -6.53
CA ILE A 60 -0.45 -2.99 -5.24
C ILE A 60 0.50 -4.19 -5.19
N ARG A 61 1.75 -3.94 -4.82
CA ARG A 61 2.75 -4.97 -4.51
C ARG A 61 3.03 -4.93 -3.01
N LEU A 62 2.89 -6.09 -2.39
CA LEU A 62 3.33 -6.39 -1.02
C LEU A 62 4.50 -7.37 -1.11
N GLY A 63 5.57 -7.10 -0.38
CA GLY A 63 6.72 -7.99 -0.23
C GLY A 63 7.32 -7.89 1.17
N GLY A 64 8.39 -8.63 1.43
CA GLY A 64 9.24 -8.41 2.60
C GLY A 64 10.47 -7.57 2.24
N TRP A 65 11.09 -6.92 3.22
CA TRP A 65 12.24 -6.03 3.04
C TRP A 65 13.46 -6.74 2.41
N ALA A 66 13.71 -7.98 2.82
CA ALA A 66 14.82 -8.79 2.31
C ALA A 66 14.37 -10.04 1.55
N ASN A 67 15.32 -10.61 0.79
CA ASN A 67 15.11 -11.88 0.11
C ASN A 67 14.77 -12.99 1.11
N GLY A 68 13.59 -13.60 0.93
CA GLY A 68 13.10 -14.67 1.79
C GLY A 68 12.42 -14.18 3.07
N ASP A 69 12.35 -12.87 3.30
CA ASP A 69 11.57 -12.31 4.39
C ASP A 69 10.08 -12.42 4.08
N ALA A 70 9.37 -13.09 4.97
CA ALA A 70 7.98 -13.48 4.78
C ALA A 70 7.34 -13.84 6.11
N GLY A 71 6.03 -13.68 6.17
CA GLY A 71 5.23 -14.05 7.33
C GLY A 71 3.74 -14.02 7.02
N GLU A 72 2.95 -14.06 8.07
CA GLU A 72 1.50 -13.97 8.00
C GLU A 72 1.05 -12.52 8.25
N GLY A 73 -0.10 -12.15 7.70
CA GLY A 73 -0.65 -10.83 7.97
C GLY A 73 -1.92 -10.53 7.21
N THR A 74 -2.48 -9.35 7.50
CA THR A 74 -3.66 -8.80 6.85
C THR A 74 -3.28 -7.52 6.10
N LEU A 75 -3.61 -7.46 4.81
CA LEU A 75 -3.50 -6.25 4.00
C LEU A 75 -4.84 -5.49 4.06
N ASN A 76 -4.89 -4.40 4.81
CA ASN A 76 -6.08 -3.57 4.96
C ASN A 76 -6.12 -2.47 3.90
N LEU A 77 -7.26 -2.36 3.20
CA LEU A 77 -7.53 -1.31 2.21
C LEU A 77 -8.79 -0.56 2.62
N TYR A 78 -8.69 0.76 2.77
CA TYR A 78 -9.85 1.60 3.06
C TYR A 78 -9.65 3.00 2.50
N THR A 79 -10.76 3.64 2.12
CA THR A 79 -10.76 4.96 1.51
C THR A 79 -11.38 6.00 2.43
N TRP A 80 -10.77 7.18 2.46
CA TRP A 80 -11.39 8.37 3.01
C TRP A 80 -12.12 9.07 1.86
N ASN A 81 -13.46 9.12 1.93
CA ASN A 81 -14.25 9.76 0.90
C ASN A 81 -14.09 11.28 1.00
N ASP A 82 -13.39 11.86 0.02
CA ASP A 82 -13.37 13.32 -0.21
C ASP A 82 -14.37 13.74 -1.30
N CYS A 83 -15.12 12.78 -1.85
CA CYS A 83 -16.21 13.01 -2.77
C CYS A 83 -17.56 13.01 -2.04
N THR A 84 -17.69 13.83 -1.00
CA THR A 84 -19.01 14.24 -0.55
C THR A 84 -19.56 15.23 -1.57
N LYS A 85 -20.67 14.89 -2.20
CA LYS A 85 -21.67 15.93 -2.43
C LYS A 85 -22.21 16.39 -1.08
#